data_AF-A0A1Z8MG52-F1
#
_entry.id   AF-A0A1Z8MG52-F1
#
_cell.length_a   1.000
_cell.length_b   1.000
_cell.length_c   1.000
_cell.angle_alpha   90.00
_cell.angle_beta   90.00
_cell.angle_gamma   90.00
#
_symmetry.space_group_name_H-M   'P 1'
#
loop_
_entity.id
_entity.type
_entity.pdbx_description
1 polymer ?
#
loop_
_entity_poly.entity_id
_entity_poly.type
_entity_poly.pdbx_seq_one_letter_code
_entity_poly.pdbx_strand_id
1 'polypeptide(L)'
;MRRLSYAYIPRVLAVVLCTGFLSLLSTAPLQAQEPFSGMRLRVPADANTMVLINAQKMFRAPVADRERWPERAKAAYDAGIFALPPDATEVLLAARQDIEFGQPVWEMGMVRLAGDRDLAGVAARYGGKMDNIQGRNAARLPDDRYVLQFKSDMLGTYLPADRQQVSRWLRSTDVTPVGGSRMSPYLQKAFAYATKVGTPIIMAFDVADTMSPDQLKTTLENSEIVSNSGLDVNGLAKLFNSMEGITLGVTVGEQTIGAIRVDFGQNPEAIKDIGKDMLIAALRNHGAMIDDIEAWQPTIVDNTFIVKGNLSDSGTRKVLSILELPRSLSDAYHATQSAGADPEGQAKLLATQQYYKSVTSMLDDLRTKPKRDKVKTFGQAAMWYDKYSRRIAQLPTLNVDSDVVDYGLQMAGMLQSAESTMKGVGRTSSNIYKSNNPVSSGFVWSGGGYRVSTGDLYYGSVPYSYGMDPLHASLRAKGQTDAAMTSQVRSQGSATVQEIWQRIDQATALMKRELTSRYSTNF
;
A
#
# COMPACT_ATOMS: atom_id res chain seq x y z
N MET A 1 86.48 4.99 58.19
CA MET A 1 86.35 6.19 59.05
C MET A 1 85.11 6.96 58.63
N ARG A 2 84.28 7.32 59.62
CA ARG A 2 83.23 8.37 59.68
C ARG A 2 82.42 8.77 58.41
N ARG A 3 81.12 8.43 58.50
CA ARG A 3 79.88 9.23 58.28
C ARG A 3 79.82 10.25 57.12
N LEU A 4 78.73 10.17 56.35
CA LEU A 4 77.77 11.28 56.15
C LEU A 4 76.43 10.77 55.59
N SER A 5 75.36 11.33 56.13
CA SER A 5 73.93 11.05 55.87
C SER A 5 73.40 11.86 54.67
N TYR A 6 72.09 11.73 54.40
CA TYR A 6 71.17 12.46 53.47
C TYR A 6 70.78 11.64 52.22
N ALA A 7 69.57 11.09 52.10
CA ALA A 7 68.21 11.65 52.07
C ALA A 7 67.81 12.32 50.73
N TYR A 8 66.88 11.65 50.05
CA TYR A 8 65.71 12.15 49.30
C TYR A 8 65.84 12.77 47.90
N ILE A 9 65.31 11.98 46.92
CA ILE A 9 64.39 12.34 45.79
C ILE A 9 65.03 13.01 44.54
N PRO A 10 64.57 12.77 43.26
CA PRO A 10 63.24 12.28 42.85
C PRO A 10 63.10 11.17 41.78
N ARG A 11 61.92 10.54 41.86
CA ARG A 11 61.21 9.73 40.87
C ARG A 11 60.70 10.53 39.63
N VAL A 12 61.50 11.40 39.01
CA VAL A 12 61.04 12.25 37.88
C VAL A 12 61.53 11.78 36.51
N LEU A 13 62.49 10.85 36.43
CA LEU A 13 63.04 10.43 35.12
C LEU A 13 62.32 9.24 34.44
N ALA A 14 61.40 8.55 35.12
CA ALA A 14 60.71 7.37 34.56
C ALA A 14 59.35 7.67 33.91
N VAL A 15 58.84 8.90 34.01
CA VAL A 15 57.50 9.27 33.51
C VAL A 15 57.52 9.90 32.10
N VAL A 16 58.68 10.35 31.63
CA VAL A 16 58.80 11.09 30.36
C VAL A 16 59.04 10.18 29.14
N LEU A 17 59.44 8.92 29.33
CA LEU A 17 59.68 7.98 28.23
C LEU A 17 58.50 7.03 27.91
N CYS A 18 57.46 6.99 28.74
CA CYS A 18 56.22 6.23 28.46
C CYS A 18 55.06 7.10 27.94
N THR A 19 55.21 8.43 27.88
CA THR A 19 54.17 9.36 27.42
C THR A 19 54.34 9.81 25.95
N GLY A 20 55.44 9.43 25.28
CA GLY A 20 55.74 9.83 23.90
C GLY A 20 55.43 8.81 22.80
N PHE A 21 54.93 7.60 23.13
CA PHE A 21 54.69 6.52 22.16
C PHE A 21 53.29 5.91 22.22
N LEU A 22 52.33 6.63 22.82
CA LEU A 22 50.93 6.19 22.98
C LEU A 22 49.90 7.15 22.35
N SER A 23 50.30 7.94 21.36
CA SER A 23 49.48 9.00 20.76
C SER A 23 49.37 8.96 19.23
N LEU A 24 49.59 7.78 18.61
CA LEU A 24 49.48 7.59 17.14
C LEU A 24 48.61 6.40 16.71
N LEU A 25 47.71 5.93 17.58
CA LEU A 25 46.60 5.04 17.21
C LEU A 25 45.27 5.71 17.58
N SER A 26 45.05 6.93 17.10
CA SER A 26 43.71 7.41 16.81
C SER A 26 43.21 6.64 15.58
N THR A 27 42.85 5.37 15.76
CA THR A 27 41.85 4.74 14.92
C THR A 27 40.60 5.59 15.11
N ALA A 28 40.37 6.54 14.20
CA ALA A 28 39.06 7.14 14.07
C ALA A 28 38.08 5.96 14.10
N PRO A 29 37.07 5.95 14.99
CA PRO A 29 36.05 4.94 14.88
C PRO A 29 35.59 5.00 13.43
N LEU A 30 35.68 3.90 12.70
CA LEU A 30 34.93 3.75 11.46
C LEU A 30 33.50 4.07 11.91
N GLN A 31 33.01 5.28 11.67
CA GLN A 31 31.63 5.60 11.93
C GLN A 31 30.89 4.66 11.00
N ALA A 32 30.43 3.53 11.53
CA ALA A 32 29.49 2.68 10.86
C ALA A 32 28.38 3.63 10.42
N GLN A 33 28.29 3.84 9.11
CA GLN A 33 27.34 4.77 8.54
C GLN A 33 25.97 4.32 9.05
N GLU A 34 25.27 5.20 9.76
CA GLU A 34 23.97 4.87 10.32
C GLU A 34 23.09 4.32 9.20
N PRO A 35 22.42 3.17 9.38
CA PRO A 35 21.54 2.64 8.36
C PRO A 35 20.57 3.72 7.86
N PHE A 36 20.39 3.79 6.55
CA PHE A 36 19.55 4.78 5.86
C PHE A 36 20.03 6.25 6.03
N SER A 37 21.32 6.47 6.33
CA SER A 37 21.89 7.81 6.52
C SER A 37 21.56 8.75 5.35
N GLY A 38 21.02 9.92 5.68
CA GLY A 38 20.63 10.94 4.70
C GLY A 38 19.34 10.64 3.91
N MET A 39 18.79 9.42 3.95
CA MET A 39 17.52 9.10 3.30
C MET A 39 16.33 9.68 4.06
N ARG A 40 16.38 9.64 5.40
CA ARG A 40 15.33 10.20 6.28
C ARG A 40 14.99 11.66 5.97
N LEU A 41 15.99 12.46 5.61
CA LEU A 41 15.82 13.88 5.31
C LEU A 41 15.05 14.12 4.01
N ARG A 42 14.88 13.09 3.18
CA ARG A 42 14.18 13.14 1.90
C ARG A 42 12.72 12.74 2.00
N VAL A 43 12.23 12.31 3.16
CA VAL A 43 10.82 11.96 3.34
C VAL A 43 9.99 13.25 3.51
N PRO A 44 8.97 13.50 2.66
CA PRO A 44 8.05 14.61 2.83
C PRO A 44 7.34 14.58 4.19
N ALA A 45 6.92 15.76 4.67
CA ALA A 45 6.27 15.87 5.97
C ALA A 45 4.86 15.28 6.03
N ASP A 46 4.18 15.24 4.89
CA ASP A 46 2.84 14.68 4.72
C ASP A 46 2.84 13.17 4.43
N ALA A 47 3.99 12.50 4.60
CA ALA A 47 4.07 11.05 4.54
C ALA A 47 3.30 10.41 5.71
N ASN A 48 2.44 9.44 5.41
CA ASN A 48 1.77 8.62 6.43
C ASN A 48 2.11 7.13 6.30
N THR A 49 2.93 6.75 5.32
CA THR A 49 3.41 5.39 5.13
C THR A 49 4.91 5.40 4.89
N MET A 50 5.62 4.45 5.49
CA MET A 50 7.05 4.26 5.28
C MET A 50 7.43 2.79 5.29
N VAL A 51 8.30 2.39 4.37
CA VAL A 51 8.92 1.07 4.32
C VAL A 51 10.43 1.21 4.35
N LEU A 52 11.10 0.46 5.20
CA LEU A 52 12.54 0.42 5.35
C LEU A 52 13.00 -1.01 5.14
N ILE A 53 13.96 -1.19 4.22
CA ILE A 53 14.49 -2.50 3.87
C ILE A 53 16.01 -2.40 3.94
N ASN A 54 16.59 -3.15 4.87
CA ASN A 54 18.02 -3.40 4.90
C ASN A 54 18.30 -4.58 3.97
N ALA A 55 18.39 -4.29 2.66
CA ALA A 55 18.59 -5.29 1.61
C ALA A 55 19.91 -6.06 1.83
N GLN A 56 20.96 -5.37 2.29
CA GLN A 56 22.23 -6.02 2.61
C GLN A 56 22.08 -7.09 3.69
N LYS A 57 21.34 -6.81 4.77
CA LYS A 57 21.10 -7.78 5.85
C LYS A 57 20.15 -8.89 5.40
N MET A 58 19.13 -8.56 4.62
CA MET A 58 18.17 -9.53 4.08
C MET A 58 18.83 -10.55 3.17
N PHE A 59 19.63 -10.11 2.19
CA PHE A 59 20.28 -10.98 1.22
C PHE A 59 21.48 -11.76 1.78
N ARG A 60 22.00 -11.39 2.96
CA ARG A 60 23.05 -12.12 3.68
C ARG A 60 22.52 -13.05 4.78
N ALA A 61 21.20 -13.19 4.90
CA ALA A 61 20.62 -14.06 5.91
C ALA A 61 20.81 -15.55 5.52
N PRO A 62 20.95 -16.48 6.49
CA PRO A 62 21.15 -17.90 6.20
C PRO A 62 20.07 -18.52 5.28
N VAL A 63 18.80 -18.10 5.44
CA VAL A 63 17.72 -18.54 4.54
C VAL A 63 17.90 -18.00 3.12
N ALA A 64 18.43 -16.78 2.95
CA ALA A 64 18.65 -16.17 1.65
C ALA A 64 19.72 -16.93 0.86
N ASP A 65 20.79 -17.38 1.52
CA ASP A 65 21.82 -18.22 0.91
C ASP A 65 21.26 -19.61 0.55
N ARG A 66 20.57 -20.26 1.50
CA ARG A 66 19.95 -21.59 1.29
C ARG A 66 18.99 -21.58 0.11
N GLU A 67 18.23 -20.51 -0.05
CA GLU A 67 17.24 -20.35 -1.10
C GLU A 67 17.74 -19.55 -2.31
N ARG A 68 19.02 -19.18 -2.34
CA ARG A 68 19.66 -18.48 -3.48
C ARG A 68 18.93 -17.21 -3.90
N TRP A 69 18.48 -16.43 -2.91
CA TRP A 69 17.78 -15.16 -3.15
C TRP A 69 18.63 -14.15 -3.93
N PRO A 70 19.93 -13.96 -3.65
CA PRO A 70 20.75 -13.02 -4.40
C PRO A 70 20.82 -13.34 -5.90
N GLU A 71 21.03 -14.62 -6.26
CA GLU A 71 21.11 -15.02 -7.67
C GLU A 71 19.77 -14.89 -8.37
N ARG A 72 18.66 -15.23 -7.68
CA ARG A 72 17.31 -15.05 -8.20
C ARG A 72 16.97 -13.58 -8.41
N ALA A 73 17.31 -12.72 -7.46
CA ALA A 73 17.12 -11.28 -7.56
C ALA A 73 17.93 -10.70 -8.72
N LYS A 74 19.20 -11.13 -8.88
CA LYS A 74 20.03 -10.73 -10.02
C LYS A 74 19.43 -11.16 -11.36
N ALA A 75 19.02 -12.42 -11.48
CA ALA A 75 18.40 -12.93 -12.71
C ALA A 75 17.11 -12.17 -13.04
N ALA A 76 16.27 -11.88 -12.04
CA ALA A 76 15.05 -11.09 -12.20
C ALA A 76 15.34 -9.66 -12.65
N TYR A 77 16.37 -9.05 -12.08
CA TYR A 77 16.80 -7.71 -12.44
C TYR A 77 17.31 -7.66 -13.87
N ASP A 78 18.18 -8.61 -14.25
CA ASP A 78 18.74 -8.73 -15.60
C ASP A 78 17.66 -9.01 -16.65
N ALA A 79 16.63 -9.78 -16.29
CA ALA A 79 15.44 -9.98 -17.12
C ALA A 79 14.51 -8.76 -17.20
N GLY A 80 14.71 -7.72 -16.38
CA GLY A 80 13.84 -6.54 -16.35
C GLY A 80 12.54 -6.71 -15.57
N ILE A 81 12.41 -7.82 -14.84
CA ILE A 81 11.23 -8.22 -14.06
C ILE A 81 11.26 -7.62 -12.66
N PHE A 82 12.45 -7.35 -12.14
CA PHE A 82 12.66 -6.81 -10.81
C PHE A 82 13.29 -5.42 -10.90
N ALA A 83 12.67 -4.43 -10.24
CA ALA A 83 13.13 -3.05 -10.31
C ALA A 83 14.32 -2.76 -9.39
N LEU A 84 14.52 -3.53 -8.31
CA LEU A 84 15.60 -3.28 -7.36
C LEU A 84 16.92 -3.87 -7.87
N PRO A 85 17.99 -3.06 -7.98
CA PRO A 85 19.31 -3.55 -8.35
C PRO A 85 19.86 -4.60 -7.37
N PRO A 86 20.58 -5.62 -7.83
CA PRO A 86 21.11 -6.70 -6.97
C PRO A 86 22.17 -6.22 -5.98
N ASP A 87 22.77 -5.06 -6.21
CA ASP A 87 23.75 -4.40 -5.35
C ASP A 87 23.13 -3.35 -4.41
N ALA A 88 21.79 -3.30 -4.33
CA ALA A 88 21.09 -2.46 -3.36
C ALA A 88 21.42 -2.87 -1.92
N THR A 89 21.88 -1.91 -1.12
CA THR A 89 22.19 -2.12 0.30
C THR A 89 21.05 -1.71 1.20
N GLU A 90 20.36 -0.61 0.85
CA GLU A 90 19.30 -0.02 1.65
C GLU A 90 18.20 0.52 0.74
N VAL A 91 16.95 0.33 1.13
CA VAL A 91 15.79 0.86 0.43
C VAL A 91 14.86 1.55 1.42
N LEU A 92 14.47 2.78 1.12
CA LEU A 92 13.43 3.51 1.82
C LEU A 92 12.31 3.81 0.83
N LEU A 93 11.09 3.37 1.14
CA LEU A 93 9.89 3.80 0.44
C LEU A 93 9.07 4.68 1.38
N ALA A 94 8.46 5.72 0.85
CA ALA A 94 7.52 6.54 1.60
C ALA A 94 6.36 6.95 0.69
N ALA A 95 5.18 7.11 1.26
CA ALA A 95 4.00 7.51 0.52
C ALA A 95 3.08 8.38 1.39
N ARG A 96 2.27 9.17 0.70
CA ARG A 96 1.00 9.65 1.25
C ARG A 96 -0.11 8.77 0.72
N GLN A 97 -0.53 7.81 1.51
CA GLN A 97 -1.68 6.97 1.23
C GLN A 97 -2.96 7.70 1.58
N ASP A 98 -3.89 7.76 0.64
CA ASP A 98 -5.28 8.01 0.97
C ASP A 98 -5.84 6.73 1.60
N ILE A 99 -6.02 6.74 2.92
CA ILE A 99 -6.42 5.54 3.68
C ILE A 99 -7.90 5.22 3.46
N GLU A 100 -8.73 6.23 3.16
CA GLU A 100 -10.15 6.04 2.83
C GLU A 100 -10.28 5.29 1.49
N PHE A 101 -9.53 5.72 0.48
CA PHE A 101 -9.61 5.13 -0.86
C PHE A 101 -8.58 4.01 -1.12
N GLY A 102 -7.61 3.83 -0.22
CA GLY A 102 -6.54 2.84 -0.32
C GLY A 102 -5.60 3.06 -1.50
N GLN A 103 -5.38 4.33 -1.88
CA GLN A 103 -4.55 4.73 -3.03
C GLN A 103 -3.46 5.71 -2.61
N PRO A 104 -2.22 5.55 -3.12
CA PRO A 104 -1.22 6.57 -2.92
C PRO A 104 -1.59 7.83 -3.69
N VAL A 105 -1.56 8.98 -3.00
CA VAL A 105 -1.57 10.29 -3.67
C VAL A 105 -0.21 10.54 -4.32
N TRP A 106 0.86 10.14 -3.65
CA TRP A 106 2.20 10.09 -4.18
C TRP A 106 2.99 8.98 -3.49
N GLU A 107 4.01 8.47 -4.19
CA GLU A 107 4.98 7.52 -3.66
C GLU A 107 6.38 7.99 -4.01
N MET A 108 7.31 7.77 -3.09
CA MET A 108 8.72 7.95 -3.35
C MET A 108 9.53 6.74 -2.89
N GLY A 109 10.62 6.50 -3.57
CA GLY A 109 11.61 5.50 -3.21
C GLY A 109 12.97 6.13 -3.10
N MET A 110 13.83 5.53 -2.28
CA MET A 110 15.27 5.77 -2.27
C MET A 110 15.96 4.43 -2.21
N VAL A 111 17.03 4.30 -2.99
CA VAL A 111 17.90 3.13 -2.99
C VAL A 111 19.33 3.62 -2.82
N ARG A 112 20.03 3.03 -1.85
CA ARG A 112 21.49 3.08 -1.78
C ARG A 112 22.06 1.81 -2.38
N LEU A 113 23.12 1.98 -3.15
CA LEU A 113 23.80 0.94 -3.89
C LEU A 113 25.22 0.76 -3.32
N ALA A 114 25.77 -0.43 -3.49
CA ALA A 114 27.15 -0.69 -3.10
C ALA A 114 28.17 0.02 -4.01
N GLY A 115 27.78 0.35 -5.26
CA GLY A 115 28.60 1.06 -6.23
C GLY A 115 27.93 2.31 -6.79
N ASP A 116 28.74 3.11 -7.49
CA ASP A 116 28.26 4.30 -8.19
C ASP A 116 27.35 3.91 -9.37
N ARG A 117 26.33 4.73 -9.58
CA ARG A 117 25.29 4.52 -10.59
C ARG A 117 25.10 5.79 -11.40
N ASP A 118 25.36 5.69 -12.70
CA ASP A 118 25.04 6.76 -13.64
C ASP A 118 23.56 6.73 -14.03
N LEU A 119 22.91 7.89 -14.01
CA LEU A 119 21.50 8.02 -14.34
C LEU A 119 21.23 7.87 -15.84
N ALA A 120 22.17 8.24 -16.72
CA ALA A 120 21.99 8.05 -18.15
C ALA A 120 21.89 6.57 -18.52
N GLY A 121 22.66 5.70 -17.85
CA GLY A 121 22.48 4.25 -17.96
C GLY A 121 21.13 3.74 -17.43
N VAL A 122 20.45 4.46 -16.53
CA VAL A 122 19.12 4.05 -16.01
C VAL A 122 18.11 4.36 -17.11
N ALA A 123 18.17 5.58 -17.63
CA ALA A 123 17.33 6.02 -18.74
C ALA A 123 17.50 5.09 -19.96
N ALA A 124 18.74 4.77 -20.35
CA ALA A 124 19.00 3.85 -21.45
C ALA A 124 18.42 2.45 -21.20
N ARG A 125 18.60 1.89 -19.99
CA ARG A 125 18.08 0.56 -19.64
C ARG A 125 16.55 0.49 -19.66
N TYR A 126 15.86 1.53 -19.19
CA TYR A 126 14.41 1.52 -19.02
C TYR A 126 13.66 2.38 -20.05
N GLY A 127 14.31 2.80 -21.14
CA GLY A 127 13.69 3.63 -22.19
C GLY A 127 13.28 5.03 -21.72
N GLY A 128 13.92 5.54 -20.67
CA GLY A 128 13.67 6.85 -20.10
C GLY A 128 14.31 8.01 -20.87
N LYS A 129 13.85 9.23 -20.57
CA LYS A 129 14.41 10.48 -21.10
C LYS A 129 15.04 11.29 -19.97
N MET A 130 16.26 11.78 -20.20
CA MET A 130 16.96 12.63 -19.25
C MET A 130 16.25 14.00 -19.10
N ASP A 131 16.27 14.54 -17.88
CA ASP A 131 15.76 15.85 -17.49
C ASP A 131 16.71 16.45 -16.42
N ASN A 132 16.54 17.73 -16.11
CA ASN A 132 17.14 18.39 -14.97
C ASN A 132 16.05 19.10 -14.15
N ILE A 133 15.92 18.75 -12.87
CA ILE A 133 14.91 19.32 -11.97
C ILE A 133 15.62 19.88 -10.74
N GLN A 134 15.46 21.19 -10.50
CA GLN A 134 16.12 21.90 -9.38
C GLN A 134 17.65 21.68 -9.36
N GLY A 135 18.30 21.66 -10.54
CA GLY A 135 19.75 21.47 -10.65
C GLY A 135 20.22 20.03 -10.50
N ARG A 136 19.30 19.05 -10.35
CA ARG A 136 19.64 17.62 -10.22
C ARG A 136 19.36 16.87 -11.50
N ASN A 137 20.25 15.93 -11.82
CA ASN A 137 20.03 14.95 -12.87
C ASN A 137 18.78 14.12 -12.55
N ALA A 138 17.86 14.08 -13.50
CA ALA A 138 16.62 13.31 -13.44
C ALA A 138 16.44 12.50 -14.73
N ALA A 139 15.65 11.43 -14.67
CA ALA A 139 15.19 10.68 -15.82
C ALA A 139 13.69 10.41 -15.66
N ARG A 140 12.90 10.78 -16.68
CA ARG A 140 11.49 10.39 -16.78
C ARG A 140 11.43 9.02 -17.43
N LEU A 141 10.87 8.04 -16.72
CA LEU A 141 10.66 6.70 -17.24
C LEU A 141 9.26 6.58 -17.91
N PRO A 142 9.05 5.57 -18.77
CA PRO A 142 7.76 5.34 -19.44
C PRO A 142 6.62 4.93 -18.51
N ASP A 143 6.93 4.35 -17.34
CA ASP A 143 6.00 3.84 -16.33
C ASP A 143 5.49 4.92 -15.34
N ASP A 144 5.40 6.16 -15.83
CA ASP A 144 4.97 7.33 -15.05
C ASP A 144 5.80 7.61 -13.78
N ARG A 145 7.10 7.28 -13.81
CA ARG A 145 8.03 7.53 -12.71
C ARG A 145 9.16 8.50 -13.08
N TYR A 146 9.57 9.33 -12.13
CA TYR A 146 10.88 10.00 -12.20
C TYR A 146 11.91 9.23 -11.39
N VAL A 147 13.14 9.16 -11.89
CA VAL A 147 14.34 8.75 -11.15
C VAL A 147 15.27 9.96 -11.03
N LEU A 148 15.80 10.19 -9.84
CA LEU A 148 16.69 11.31 -9.52
C LEU A 148 17.97 10.81 -8.90
N GLN A 149 19.08 11.46 -9.23
CA GLN A 149 20.38 11.18 -8.63
C GLN A 149 20.66 12.16 -7.49
N PHE A 150 20.74 11.65 -6.26
CA PHE A 150 21.06 12.47 -5.08
C PHE A 150 22.56 12.43 -4.76
N LYS A 151 23.18 11.27 -4.99
CA LYS A 151 24.63 11.02 -4.95
C LYS A 151 24.97 9.99 -6.04
N SER A 152 26.25 9.71 -6.25
CA SER A 152 26.68 8.66 -7.17
C SER A 152 26.13 7.28 -6.74
N ASP A 153 26.05 6.99 -5.44
CA ASP A 153 25.56 5.73 -4.86
C ASP A 153 24.08 5.75 -4.43
N MET A 154 23.36 6.86 -4.65
CA MET A 154 22.04 7.08 -4.06
C MET A 154 21.07 7.66 -5.08
N LEU A 155 20.10 6.83 -5.47
CA LEU A 155 19.01 7.18 -6.37
C LEU A 155 17.72 7.35 -5.59
N GLY A 156 16.85 8.23 -6.07
CA GLY A 156 15.47 8.32 -5.59
C GLY A 156 14.48 8.22 -6.73
N THR A 157 13.27 7.77 -6.43
CA THR A 157 12.17 7.68 -7.38
C THR A 157 10.96 8.44 -6.86
N TYR A 158 10.13 8.93 -7.77
CA TYR A 158 8.88 9.60 -7.42
C TYR A 158 7.77 9.22 -8.41
N LEU A 159 6.58 8.94 -7.88
CA LEU A 159 5.37 8.57 -8.59
C LEU A 159 4.20 9.43 -8.06
N PRO A 160 3.34 9.99 -8.94
CA PRO A 160 3.40 9.97 -10.41
C PRO A 160 4.54 10.85 -10.95
N ALA A 161 4.86 10.76 -12.25
CA ALA A 161 5.92 11.55 -12.89
C ALA A 161 5.46 12.98 -13.16
N ASP A 162 5.05 13.68 -12.10
CA ASP A 162 4.71 15.08 -12.11
C ASP A 162 5.96 15.91 -11.79
N ARG A 163 6.46 16.63 -12.81
CA ARG A 163 7.68 17.43 -12.69
C ARG A 163 7.56 18.54 -11.63
N GLN A 164 6.36 19.11 -11.45
CA GLN A 164 6.12 20.15 -10.45
C GLN A 164 6.13 19.57 -9.04
N GLN A 165 5.49 18.42 -8.82
CA GLN A 165 5.52 17.72 -7.52
C GLN A 165 6.94 17.31 -7.15
N VAL A 166 7.71 16.75 -8.09
CA VAL A 166 9.12 16.42 -7.89
C VAL A 166 9.93 17.67 -7.54
N SER A 167 9.72 18.78 -8.24
CA SER A 167 10.37 20.05 -7.90
C SER A 167 10.00 20.56 -6.50
N ARG A 168 8.77 20.36 -6.04
CA ARG A 168 8.33 20.73 -4.67
C ARG A 168 8.97 19.83 -3.63
N TRP A 169 9.03 18.52 -3.88
CA TRP A 169 9.70 17.54 -3.03
C TRP A 169 11.19 17.86 -2.84
N LEU A 170 11.92 18.17 -3.92
CA LEU A 170 13.33 18.57 -3.83
C LEU A 170 13.50 19.84 -2.98
N ARG A 171 12.70 20.88 -3.23
CA ARG A 171 12.76 22.12 -2.44
C ARG A 171 12.43 21.88 -0.97
N SER A 172 11.44 21.04 -0.67
CA SER A 172 11.03 20.79 0.72
C SER A 172 12.04 19.95 1.50
N THR A 173 12.87 19.17 0.83
CA THR A 173 13.82 18.23 1.46
C THR A 173 15.28 18.65 1.35
N ASP A 174 15.63 19.60 0.48
CA ASP A 174 16.98 20.17 0.39
C ASP A 174 17.30 21.15 1.53
N VAL A 175 16.27 21.59 2.26
CA VAL A 175 16.43 22.42 3.45
C VAL A 175 16.49 21.56 4.72
N THR A 176 17.58 21.69 5.47
CA THR A 176 17.69 21.08 6.81
C THR A 176 16.61 21.68 7.72
N PRO A 177 15.66 20.88 8.24
CA PRO A 177 14.63 21.40 9.11
C PRO A 177 15.25 21.97 10.40
N VAL A 178 14.92 23.22 10.71
CA VAL A 178 15.26 23.83 11.99
C VAL A 178 14.39 23.15 13.07
N GLY A 179 15.00 22.36 13.95
CA GLY A 179 14.33 21.85 15.16
C GLY A 179 13.76 20.42 15.12
N GLY A 180 13.94 19.62 14.07
CA GLY A 180 13.54 18.19 14.14
C GLY A 180 13.20 17.50 12.83
N SER A 181 12.75 16.25 12.92
CA SER A 181 12.34 15.42 11.79
C SER A 181 11.00 15.89 11.21
N ARG A 182 10.87 15.85 9.87
CA ARG A 182 9.66 16.27 9.14
C ARG A 182 8.52 15.25 9.18
N MET A 183 8.83 13.98 9.45
CA MET A 183 7.84 12.89 9.49
C MET A 183 6.95 12.97 10.74
N SER A 184 5.79 12.33 10.72
CA SER A 184 4.96 12.20 11.90
C SER A 184 5.69 11.48 13.07
N PRO A 185 5.28 11.71 14.33
CA PRO A 185 5.90 11.04 15.48
C PRO A 185 5.91 9.51 15.36
N TYR A 186 4.86 8.93 14.78
CA TYR A 186 4.76 7.48 14.58
C TYR A 186 5.81 6.95 13.60
N LEU A 187 5.95 7.59 12.43
CA LEU A 187 6.96 7.19 11.45
C LEU A 187 8.39 7.42 11.97
N GLN A 188 8.61 8.44 12.81
CA GLN A 188 9.90 8.64 13.47
C GLN A 188 10.25 7.48 14.42
N LYS A 189 9.27 7.01 15.21
CA LYS A 189 9.42 5.84 16.09
C LYS A 189 9.76 4.58 15.29
N ALA A 190 9.07 4.35 14.17
CA ALA A 190 9.34 3.23 13.27
C ALA A 190 10.74 3.30 12.64
N PHE A 191 11.17 4.48 12.19
CA PHE A 191 12.52 4.70 11.65
C PHE A 191 13.59 4.38 12.70
N ALA A 192 13.45 4.93 13.91
CA ALA A 192 14.39 4.72 14.99
C ALA A 192 14.45 3.25 15.45
N TYR A 193 13.33 2.53 15.37
CA TYR A 193 13.30 1.09 15.64
C TYR A 193 14.09 0.31 14.59
N ALA A 194 13.89 0.61 13.30
CA ALA A 194 14.60 -0.04 12.20
C ALA A 194 16.12 0.16 12.31
N THR A 195 16.58 1.37 12.63
CA THR A 195 18.02 1.66 12.74
C THR A 195 18.67 1.09 14.00
N LYS A 196 17.96 1.00 15.12
CA LYS A 196 18.48 0.45 16.39
C LYS A 196 18.48 -1.07 16.44
N VAL A 197 17.37 -1.69 16.06
CA VAL A 197 17.18 -3.16 16.17
C VAL A 197 17.72 -3.87 14.91
N GLY A 198 17.81 -3.15 13.79
CA GLY A 198 18.30 -3.67 12.53
C GLY A 198 17.36 -4.72 11.93
N THR A 199 16.05 -4.63 12.17
CA THR A 199 15.06 -5.52 11.54
C THR A 199 15.14 -5.36 10.01
N PRO A 200 15.37 -6.43 9.24
CA PRO A 200 15.56 -6.36 7.80
C PRO A 200 14.46 -5.64 7.04
N ILE A 201 13.19 -5.79 7.45
CA ILE A 201 12.05 -5.11 6.82
C ILE A 201 11.16 -4.51 7.91
N ILE A 202 10.88 -3.21 7.79
CA ILE A 202 9.89 -2.49 8.59
C ILE A 202 8.94 -1.77 7.66
N MET A 203 7.65 -1.93 7.86
CA MET A 203 6.60 -1.18 7.18
C MET A 203 5.71 -0.55 8.24
N ALA A 204 5.52 0.75 8.18
CA ALA A 204 4.77 1.52 9.17
C ALA A 204 3.73 2.41 8.48
N PHE A 205 2.55 2.46 9.07
CA PHE A 205 1.43 3.31 8.71
C PHE A 205 1.07 4.17 9.91
N ASP A 206 1.08 5.48 9.71
CA ASP A 206 0.43 6.43 10.61
C ASP A 206 -1.08 6.42 10.32
N VAL A 207 -1.87 6.03 11.32
CA VAL A 207 -3.32 5.89 11.19
C VAL A 207 -4.08 6.79 12.16
N ALA A 208 -3.37 7.69 12.84
CA ALA A 208 -3.99 8.68 13.69
C ALA A 208 -4.99 9.53 12.89
N ASP A 209 -6.15 9.81 13.49
CA ASP A 209 -7.20 10.66 12.92
C ASP A 209 -7.75 10.22 11.55
N THR A 210 -7.60 8.94 11.18
CA THR A 210 -8.05 8.40 9.89
C THR A 210 -9.56 8.20 9.79
N MET A 211 -10.24 7.98 10.91
CA MET A 211 -11.68 7.75 10.96
C MET A 211 -12.32 8.64 12.02
N SER A 212 -13.50 9.18 11.73
CA SER A 212 -14.26 9.92 12.74
C SER A 212 -14.86 8.97 13.80
N PRO A 213 -15.12 9.45 15.03
CA PRO A 213 -15.79 8.65 16.04
C PRO A 213 -17.12 8.04 15.58
N ASP A 214 -17.91 8.78 14.78
CA ASP A 214 -19.19 8.30 14.24
C ASP A 214 -19.01 7.23 13.17
N GLN A 215 -18.00 7.35 12.30
CA GLN A 215 -17.64 6.33 11.32
C GLN A 215 -17.17 5.05 12.01
N LEU A 216 -16.33 5.18 13.04
CA LEU A 216 -15.86 4.04 13.85
C LEU A 216 -17.03 3.35 14.54
N LYS A 217 -17.91 4.10 15.20
CA LYS A 217 -19.10 3.55 15.85
C LYS A 217 -19.97 2.78 14.86
N THR A 218 -20.30 3.39 13.73
CA THR A 218 -21.10 2.74 12.67
C THR A 218 -20.41 1.48 12.16
N THR A 219 -19.09 1.49 12.00
CA THR A 219 -18.32 0.32 11.54
C THR A 219 -18.36 -0.81 12.56
N LEU A 220 -18.21 -0.48 13.85
CA LEU A 220 -18.23 -1.45 14.95
C LEU A 220 -19.62 -2.03 15.18
N GLU A 221 -20.69 -1.24 15.08
CA GLU A 221 -22.09 -1.71 15.18
C GLU A 221 -22.45 -2.71 14.08
N ASN A 222 -21.87 -2.54 12.90
CA ASN A 222 -22.08 -3.43 11.76
C ASN A 222 -21.12 -4.64 11.73
N SER A 223 -20.23 -4.77 12.71
CA SER A 223 -19.25 -5.85 12.78
C SER A 223 -19.83 -7.07 13.49
N GLU A 224 -19.96 -8.18 12.76
CA GLU A 224 -20.37 -9.47 13.32
C GLU A 224 -19.44 -9.91 14.49
N ILE A 225 -18.14 -9.59 14.42
CA ILE A 225 -17.16 -9.89 15.46
C ILE A 225 -17.52 -9.16 16.76
N VAL A 226 -17.86 -7.87 16.67
CA VAL A 226 -18.22 -7.05 17.83
C VAL A 226 -19.58 -7.48 18.37
N SER A 227 -20.58 -7.67 17.51
CA SER A 227 -21.91 -8.14 17.90
C SER A 227 -21.86 -9.46 18.67
N ASN A 228 -21.02 -10.40 18.25
CA ASN A 228 -20.86 -11.71 18.91
C ASN A 228 -20.08 -11.62 20.23
N SER A 229 -19.26 -10.58 20.42
CA SER A 229 -18.44 -10.40 21.63
C SER A 229 -19.22 -9.80 22.81
N GLY A 230 -20.30 -9.07 22.55
CA GLY A 230 -21.06 -8.34 23.57
C GLY A 230 -20.33 -7.13 24.18
N LEU A 231 -19.19 -6.70 23.61
CA LEU A 231 -18.41 -5.56 24.09
C LEU A 231 -19.11 -4.22 23.82
N ASP A 232 -18.87 -3.23 24.68
CA ASP A 232 -19.40 -1.87 24.51
C ASP A 232 -18.79 -1.18 23.28
N VAL A 233 -19.64 -0.92 22.29
CA VAL A 233 -19.29 -0.23 21.05
C VAL A 233 -18.68 1.14 21.32
N ASN A 234 -19.18 1.91 22.30
CA ASN A 234 -18.68 3.27 22.54
C ASN A 234 -17.25 3.23 23.13
N GLY A 235 -16.98 2.32 24.05
CA GLY A 235 -15.64 2.05 24.58
C GLY A 235 -14.67 1.61 23.48
N LEU A 236 -15.10 0.67 22.62
CA LEU A 236 -14.30 0.26 21.47
C LEU A 236 -14.04 1.40 20.49
N ALA A 237 -15.05 2.22 20.18
CA ALA A 237 -14.87 3.38 19.30
C ALA A 237 -13.82 4.35 19.86
N LYS A 238 -13.84 4.63 21.17
CA LYS A 238 -12.80 5.43 21.83
C LYS A 238 -11.41 4.79 21.76
N LEU A 239 -11.32 3.47 21.94
CA LEU A 239 -10.07 2.73 21.80
C LEU A 239 -9.51 2.83 20.38
N PHE A 240 -10.29 2.49 19.36
CA PHE A 240 -9.86 2.56 17.97
C PHE A 240 -9.56 3.98 17.49
N ASN A 241 -10.27 4.99 18.00
CA ASN A 241 -9.95 6.40 17.73
C ASN A 241 -8.63 6.85 18.37
N SER A 242 -8.12 6.12 19.37
CA SER A 242 -6.80 6.39 19.96
C SER A 242 -5.66 5.66 19.25
N MET A 243 -5.93 4.95 18.15
CA MET A 243 -4.89 4.25 17.41
C MET A 243 -3.89 5.25 16.81
N GLU A 244 -2.61 5.05 17.08
CA GLU A 244 -1.53 5.90 16.60
C GLU A 244 -0.98 5.40 15.26
N GLY A 245 -0.84 4.08 15.13
CA GLY A 245 -0.25 3.50 13.93
C GLY A 245 -0.13 1.98 13.97
N ILE A 246 0.22 1.44 12.81
CA ILE A 246 0.40 0.02 12.57
C ILE A 246 1.80 -0.21 12.00
N THR A 247 2.56 -1.15 12.55
CA THR A 247 3.88 -1.54 12.05
C THR A 247 3.96 -3.04 11.79
N LEU A 248 4.33 -3.43 10.58
CA LEU A 248 4.78 -4.79 10.25
C LEU A 248 6.31 -4.83 10.30
N GLY A 249 6.86 -5.72 11.11
CA GLY A 249 8.29 -6.05 11.11
C GLY A 249 8.53 -7.48 10.65
N VAL A 250 9.52 -7.66 9.78
CA VAL A 250 9.97 -8.99 9.35
C VAL A 250 11.45 -9.17 9.64
N THR A 251 11.75 -10.21 10.41
CA THR A 251 13.11 -10.68 10.68
C THR A 251 13.41 -11.87 9.79
N VAL A 252 14.56 -11.81 9.12
CA VAL A 252 15.05 -12.84 8.21
C VAL A 252 16.33 -13.44 8.83
N GLY A 253 16.23 -14.68 9.29
CA GLY A 253 17.34 -15.43 9.90
C GLY A 253 17.40 -16.86 9.35
N GLU A 254 17.49 -17.86 10.22
CA GLU A 254 17.28 -19.27 9.81
C GLU A 254 15.81 -19.55 9.43
N GLN A 255 14.90 -18.88 10.13
CA GLN A 255 13.48 -18.81 9.86
C GLN A 255 13.07 -17.35 9.67
N THR A 256 12.00 -17.14 8.91
CA THR A 256 11.41 -15.81 8.73
C THR A 256 10.32 -15.61 9.80
N ILE A 257 10.43 -14.54 10.57
CA ILE A 257 9.48 -14.22 11.65
C ILE A 257 8.83 -12.88 11.34
N GLY A 258 7.51 -12.85 11.38
CA GLY A 258 6.71 -11.64 11.22
C GLY A 258 6.07 -11.19 12.54
N ALA A 259 5.93 -9.88 12.71
CA ALA A 259 5.14 -9.30 13.80
C ALA A 259 4.38 -8.07 13.29
N ILE A 260 3.08 -8.03 13.54
CA ILE A 260 2.24 -6.83 13.39
C ILE A 260 2.09 -6.22 14.77
N ARG A 261 2.39 -4.94 14.86
CA ARG A 261 2.23 -4.10 16.04
C ARG A 261 1.16 -3.06 15.75
N VAL A 262 0.18 -2.92 16.63
CA VAL A 262 -0.82 -1.86 16.61
C VAL A 262 -0.65 -1.05 17.90
N ASP A 263 -0.27 0.21 17.76
CA ASP A 263 -0.05 1.14 18.86
C ASP A 263 -1.31 1.96 19.12
N PHE A 264 -1.70 2.08 20.38
CA PHE A 264 -2.83 2.86 20.85
C PHE A 264 -2.37 3.93 21.85
N GLY A 265 -3.16 4.99 22.00
CA GLY A 265 -2.96 6.00 23.04
C GLY A 265 -3.39 5.52 24.44
N GLN A 266 -4.09 4.38 24.52
CA GLN A 266 -4.52 3.75 25.76
C GLN A 266 -4.39 2.22 25.70
N ASN A 267 -4.47 1.56 26.85
CA ASN A 267 -4.30 0.12 26.94
C ASN A 267 -5.41 -0.66 26.18
N PRO A 268 -5.07 -1.59 25.26
CA PRO A 268 -6.03 -2.30 24.42
C PRO A 268 -6.55 -3.63 25.04
N GLU A 269 -6.48 -3.85 26.36
CA GLU A 269 -6.90 -5.12 26.99
C GLU A 269 -8.36 -5.50 26.66
N ALA A 270 -9.23 -4.50 26.42
CA ALA A 270 -10.62 -4.71 26.04
C ALA A 270 -10.80 -5.52 24.73
N ILE A 271 -9.80 -5.52 23.84
CA ILE A 271 -9.83 -6.28 22.58
C ILE A 271 -8.97 -7.54 22.62
N LYS A 272 -8.52 -8.00 23.79
CA LYS A 272 -7.62 -9.16 23.90
C LYS A 272 -8.11 -10.40 23.16
N ASP A 273 -9.40 -10.72 23.30
CA ASP A 273 -9.98 -11.95 22.77
C ASP A 273 -10.42 -11.80 21.29
N ILE A 274 -10.71 -10.59 20.83
CA ILE A 274 -11.24 -10.33 19.48
C ILE A 274 -10.26 -9.60 18.55
N GLY A 275 -9.18 -9.05 19.09
CA GLY A 275 -8.29 -8.12 18.39
C GLY A 275 -7.58 -8.75 17.20
N LYS A 276 -7.22 -10.05 17.30
CA LYS A 276 -6.64 -10.80 16.19
C LYS A 276 -7.65 -10.96 15.05
N ASP A 277 -8.88 -11.32 15.37
CA ASP A 277 -9.93 -11.53 14.37
C ASP A 277 -10.31 -10.21 13.69
N MET A 278 -10.35 -9.11 14.44
CA MET A 278 -10.53 -7.77 13.89
C MET A 278 -9.39 -7.36 12.95
N LEU A 279 -8.13 -7.63 13.34
CA LEU A 279 -6.97 -7.38 12.48
C LEU A 279 -7.05 -8.19 11.18
N ILE A 280 -7.37 -9.49 11.27
CA ILE A 280 -7.53 -10.37 10.11
C ILE A 280 -8.65 -9.86 9.19
N ALA A 281 -9.79 -9.46 9.76
CA ALA A 281 -10.90 -8.91 9.00
C ALA A 281 -10.49 -7.62 8.26
N ALA A 282 -9.77 -6.71 8.94
CA ALA A 282 -9.24 -5.50 8.32
C ALA A 282 -8.28 -5.82 7.17
N LEU A 283 -7.31 -6.71 7.38
CA LEU A 283 -6.34 -7.11 6.36
C LEU A 283 -7.01 -7.76 5.14
N ARG A 284 -8.04 -8.60 5.34
CA ARG A 284 -8.82 -9.19 4.24
C ARG A 284 -9.55 -8.11 3.43
N ASN A 285 -10.21 -7.17 4.10
CA ASN A 285 -10.92 -6.07 3.46
C ASN A 285 -9.97 -5.25 2.59
N HIS A 286 -8.77 -4.94 3.10
CA HIS A 286 -7.74 -4.21 2.36
C HIS A 286 -6.93 -5.05 1.36
N GLY A 287 -7.18 -6.37 1.27
CA GLY A 287 -6.48 -7.27 0.35
C GLY A 287 -5.02 -7.53 0.72
N ALA A 288 -4.65 -7.32 1.99
CA ALA A 288 -3.31 -7.49 2.54
C ALA A 288 -3.17 -8.75 3.41
N MET A 289 -4.15 -9.66 3.37
CA MET A 289 -4.16 -10.85 4.22
C MET A 289 -3.06 -11.85 3.84
N ILE A 290 -2.33 -12.30 4.85
CA ILE A 290 -1.37 -13.40 4.80
C ILE A 290 -1.91 -14.52 5.68
N ASP A 291 -2.04 -15.71 5.11
CA ASP A 291 -2.71 -16.85 5.77
C ASP A 291 -1.99 -17.26 7.07
N ASP A 292 -0.67 -17.06 7.14
CA ASP A 292 0.15 -17.31 8.33
C ASP A 292 -0.34 -16.56 9.58
N ILE A 293 -0.96 -15.38 9.42
CA ILE A 293 -1.42 -14.54 10.53
C ILE A 293 -2.49 -15.25 11.36
N GLU A 294 -3.23 -16.20 10.80
CA GLU A 294 -4.22 -16.99 11.52
C GLU A 294 -3.58 -17.80 12.66
N ALA A 295 -2.37 -18.33 12.41
CA ALA A 295 -1.59 -19.11 13.37
C ALA A 295 -0.75 -18.25 14.33
N TRP A 296 -0.68 -16.93 14.10
CA TRP A 296 0.10 -16.03 14.95
C TRP A 296 -0.58 -15.80 16.29
N GLN A 297 0.25 -15.52 17.30
CA GLN A 297 -0.19 -15.35 18.68
C GLN A 297 -0.32 -13.87 19.03
N PRO A 298 -1.49 -13.45 19.58
CA PRO A 298 -1.68 -12.11 20.08
C PRO A 298 -1.06 -11.96 21.47
N THR A 299 -0.47 -10.79 21.73
CA THR A 299 0.05 -10.38 23.03
C THR A 299 -0.21 -8.89 23.21
N ILE A 300 -0.43 -8.45 24.45
CA ILE A 300 -0.57 -7.03 24.78
C ILE A 300 0.61 -6.63 25.66
N VAL A 301 1.29 -5.56 25.28
CA VAL A 301 2.39 -4.97 26.05
C VAL A 301 2.13 -3.47 26.12
N ASP A 302 1.90 -2.96 27.32
CA ASP A 302 1.52 -1.56 27.57
C ASP A 302 0.31 -1.14 26.72
N ASN A 303 0.47 -0.14 25.85
CA ASN A 303 -0.57 0.34 24.95
C ASN A 303 -0.44 -0.27 23.54
N THR A 304 0.04 -1.50 23.44
CA THR A 304 0.34 -2.11 22.16
C THR A 304 -0.22 -3.51 22.05
N PHE A 305 -1.01 -3.73 21.00
CA PHE A 305 -1.46 -5.05 20.59
C PHE A 305 -0.48 -5.62 19.54
N ILE A 306 0.09 -6.78 19.81
CA ILE A 306 1.12 -7.40 18.97
C ILE A 306 0.65 -8.78 18.54
N VAL A 307 0.66 -9.07 17.24
CA VAL A 307 0.40 -10.40 16.68
C VAL A 307 1.68 -10.87 16.01
N LYS A 308 2.26 -11.98 16.49
CA LYS A 308 3.58 -12.48 16.05
C LYS A 308 3.57 -13.97 15.76
N GLY A 309 4.34 -14.38 14.76
CA GLY A 309 4.59 -15.78 14.47
C GLY A 309 5.55 -16.01 13.32
N ASN A 310 5.72 -17.27 12.96
CA ASN A 310 6.54 -17.67 11.83
C ASN A 310 5.82 -17.32 10.52
N LEU A 311 6.59 -16.89 9.53
CA LEU A 311 6.13 -16.79 8.15
C LEU A 311 6.52 -18.07 7.42
N SER A 312 5.55 -18.77 6.86
CA SER A 312 5.81 -19.81 5.88
C SER A 312 6.53 -19.23 4.66
N ASP A 313 7.05 -20.12 3.82
CA ASP A 313 7.48 -19.80 2.46
C ASP A 313 6.47 -18.93 1.70
N SER A 314 5.18 -19.21 1.83
CA SER A 314 4.10 -18.48 1.14
C SER A 314 3.90 -17.09 1.72
N GLY A 315 3.88 -16.97 3.05
CA GLY A 315 3.82 -15.67 3.71
C GLY A 315 5.04 -14.81 3.43
N THR A 316 6.24 -15.40 3.50
CA THR A 316 7.49 -14.73 3.15
C THR A 316 7.43 -14.21 1.72
N ARG A 317 6.94 -15.00 0.76
CA ARG A 317 6.70 -14.54 -0.61
C ARG A 317 5.70 -13.40 -0.68
N LYS A 318 4.55 -13.47 0.01
CA LYS A 318 3.55 -12.39 -0.01
C LYS A 318 4.16 -11.08 0.52
N VAL A 319 4.92 -11.13 1.62
CA VAL A 319 5.63 -9.94 2.12
C VAL A 319 6.69 -9.44 1.14
N LEU A 320 7.53 -10.34 0.60
CA LEU A 320 8.56 -9.99 -0.38
C LEU A 320 7.97 -9.60 -1.75
N SER A 321 6.73 -9.96 -2.06
CA SER A 321 6.03 -9.55 -3.29
C SER A 321 5.53 -8.12 -3.23
N ILE A 322 5.31 -7.59 -2.01
CA ILE A 322 5.19 -6.13 -1.80
C ILE A 322 6.52 -5.45 -2.18
N LEU A 323 7.61 -6.19 -2.17
CA LEU A 323 8.93 -5.78 -2.66
C LEU A 323 9.22 -6.32 -4.08
N GLU A 324 8.22 -6.78 -4.84
CA GLU A 324 8.31 -7.23 -6.25
C GLU A 324 9.29 -8.39 -6.57
N LEU A 325 9.42 -9.43 -5.73
CA LEU A 325 10.27 -10.61 -6.03
C LEU A 325 9.48 -11.88 -6.45
N PRO A 326 9.30 -12.20 -7.75
CA PRO A 326 8.61 -13.41 -8.21
C PRO A 326 9.49 -14.68 -8.28
N ARG A 327 8.91 -15.86 -7.94
CA ARG A 327 9.57 -17.20 -7.91
C ARG A 327 9.76 -17.89 -9.28
N SER A 328 9.04 -17.50 -10.32
CA SER A 328 8.99 -18.17 -11.64
C SER A 328 10.35 -18.26 -12.35
N LEU A 329 11.34 -17.52 -11.88
CA LEU A 329 12.68 -17.44 -12.47
C LEU A 329 13.62 -18.57 -12.07
N SER A 330 13.38 -19.25 -10.94
CA SER A 330 14.23 -20.38 -10.54
C SER A 330 14.06 -21.56 -11.49
N ASP A 331 12.82 -21.86 -11.88
CA ASP A 331 12.50 -22.99 -12.75
C ASP A 331 12.96 -22.73 -14.20
N ALA A 332 12.85 -21.48 -14.64
CA ALA A 332 13.38 -21.01 -15.92
C ALA A 332 14.91 -21.10 -15.99
N TYR A 333 15.62 -20.74 -14.93
CA TYR A 333 17.09 -20.78 -14.87
C TYR A 333 17.64 -22.22 -14.76
N HIS A 334 16.89 -23.17 -14.21
CA HIS A 334 17.30 -24.57 -14.27
C HIS A 334 17.23 -25.17 -15.69
N ALA A 335 16.41 -24.59 -16.58
CA ALA A 335 16.37 -24.97 -17.99
C ALA A 335 17.54 -24.37 -18.82
N THR A 336 18.24 -23.34 -18.32
CA THR A 336 19.28 -22.59 -19.07
C THR A 336 20.69 -23.16 -18.97
N GLN A 337 20.91 -24.29 -18.27
CA GLN A 337 22.20 -24.99 -18.33
C GLN A 337 22.40 -25.86 -19.58
N SER A 338 21.47 -25.83 -20.53
CA SER A 338 21.64 -26.49 -21.83
C SER A 338 22.41 -25.58 -22.79
N ALA A 339 23.58 -26.03 -23.26
CA ALA A 339 24.41 -25.29 -24.20
C ALA A 339 23.66 -25.03 -25.53
N GLY A 340 23.58 -23.76 -25.94
CA GLY A 340 23.01 -23.33 -27.23
C GLY A 340 21.86 -22.31 -27.17
N ALA A 341 21.50 -21.80 -25.99
CA ALA A 341 20.41 -20.84 -25.85
C ALA A 341 20.80 -19.39 -26.22
N ASP A 342 19.94 -18.71 -26.99
CA ASP A 342 19.95 -17.25 -27.17
C ASP A 342 19.57 -16.57 -25.84
N PRO A 343 20.53 -15.92 -25.13
CA PRO A 343 20.26 -15.31 -23.83
C PRO A 343 19.24 -14.17 -23.91
N GLU A 344 19.16 -13.47 -25.05
CA GLU A 344 18.32 -12.30 -25.24
C GLU A 344 16.86 -12.72 -25.52
N GLY A 345 16.66 -13.68 -26.42
CA GLY A 345 15.35 -14.30 -26.67
C GLY A 345 14.76 -14.99 -25.44
N GLN A 346 15.60 -15.60 -24.58
CA GLN A 346 15.15 -16.20 -23.33
C GLN A 346 14.77 -15.18 -22.27
N ALA A 347 15.57 -14.12 -22.09
CA ALA A 347 15.20 -13.02 -21.18
C ALA A 347 13.85 -12.41 -21.58
N LYS A 348 13.65 -12.22 -22.90
CA LYS A 348 12.39 -11.73 -23.45
C LYS A 348 11.21 -12.66 -23.17
N LEU A 349 11.37 -13.96 -23.40
CA LEU A 349 10.35 -14.97 -23.08
C LEU A 349 9.95 -14.93 -21.60
N LEU A 350 10.92 -14.92 -20.69
CA LEU A 350 10.66 -14.95 -19.25
C LEU A 350 9.97 -13.69 -18.74
N ALA A 351 10.44 -12.53 -19.18
CA ALA A 351 9.80 -11.24 -18.87
C ALA A 351 8.35 -11.23 -19.38
N THR A 352 8.13 -11.74 -20.60
CA THR A 352 6.81 -11.84 -21.21
C THR A 352 5.87 -12.78 -20.44
N GLN A 353 6.35 -13.96 -20.04
CA GLN A 353 5.57 -14.91 -19.22
C GLN A 353 5.18 -14.30 -17.87
N GLN A 354 6.14 -13.66 -17.20
CA GLN A 354 5.88 -13.05 -15.90
C GLN A 354 4.93 -11.87 -16.00
N TYR A 355 5.08 -11.02 -17.03
CA TYR A 355 4.16 -9.91 -17.28
C TYR A 355 2.75 -10.43 -17.52
N TYR A 356 2.59 -11.37 -18.45
CA TYR A 356 1.30 -11.98 -18.78
C TYR A 356 0.64 -12.60 -17.55
N LYS A 357 1.38 -13.40 -16.77
CA LYS A 357 0.89 -14.02 -15.53
C LYS A 357 0.50 -12.99 -14.46
N SER A 358 1.23 -11.88 -14.36
CA SER A 358 0.90 -10.81 -13.41
C SER A 358 -0.40 -10.13 -13.79
N VAL A 359 -0.61 -9.84 -15.07
CA VAL A 359 -1.87 -9.28 -15.59
C VAL A 359 -3.03 -10.23 -15.33
N THR A 360 -2.93 -11.50 -15.73
CA THR A 360 -4.02 -12.48 -15.57
C THR A 360 -4.34 -12.76 -14.11
N SER A 361 -3.33 -12.90 -13.25
CA SER A 361 -3.56 -13.06 -11.80
C SER A 361 -4.26 -11.85 -11.19
N MET A 362 -3.95 -10.63 -11.66
CA MET A 362 -4.64 -9.42 -11.22
C MET A 362 -6.10 -9.38 -11.69
N LEU A 363 -6.36 -9.77 -12.94
CA LEU A 363 -7.72 -9.88 -13.47
C LEU A 363 -8.55 -10.93 -12.72
N ASP A 364 -7.98 -12.10 -12.44
CA ASP A 364 -8.65 -13.18 -11.71
C ASP A 364 -9.02 -12.79 -10.28
N ASP A 365 -8.09 -12.15 -9.55
CA ASP A 365 -8.39 -11.66 -8.20
C ASP A 365 -9.45 -10.55 -8.25
N LEU A 366 -9.36 -9.59 -9.19
CA LEU A 366 -10.39 -8.55 -9.36
C LEU A 366 -11.77 -9.14 -9.65
N ARG A 367 -11.86 -10.23 -10.42
CA ARG A 367 -13.13 -10.89 -10.76
C ARG A 367 -13.87 -11.37 -9.52
N THR A 368 -13.14 -11.79 -8.49
CA THR A 368 -13.70 -12.32 -7.23
C THR A 368 -13.75 -11.28 -6.11
N LYS A 369 -12.90 -10.24 -6.16
CA LYS A 369 -12.72 -9.24 -5.10
C LYS A 369 -14.03 -8.53 -4.68
N PRO A 370 -14.87 -7.96 -5.57
CA PRO A 370 -16.10 -7.28 -5.16
C PRO A 370 -17.10 -8.20 -4.43
N LYS A 371 -17.16 -9.47 -4.85
CA LYS A 371 -18.03 -10.47 -4.21
C LYS A 371 -17.47 -10.89 -2.85
N ARG A 372 -16.16 -11.17 -2.79
CA ARG A 372 -15.45 -11.54 -1.56
C ARG A 372 -15.58 -10.48 -0.47
N ASP A 373 -15.46 -9.21 -0.85
CA ASP A 373 -15.52 -8.08 0.08
C ASP A 373 -16.95 -7.59 0.37
N LYS A 374 -17.97 -8.33 -0.09
CA LYS A 374 -19.40 -7.98 0.10
C LYS A 374 -19.71 -6.53 -0.32
N VAL A 375 -19.12 -6.06 -1.44
CA VAL A 375 -19.27 -4.68 -1.92
C VAL A 375 -20.75 -4.38 -2.19
N LYS A 376 -21.27 -3.34 -1.54
CA LYS A 376 -22.71 -3.01 -1.57
C LYS A 376 -23.08 -2.01 -2.68
N THR A 377 -22.12 -1.25 -3.19
CA THR A 377 -22.37 -0.19 -4.18
C THR A 377 -21.43 -0.24 -5.37
N PHE A 378 -21.92 0.24 -6.51
CA PHE A 378 -21.12 0.41 -7.73
C PHE A 378 -19.93 1.35 -7.52
N GLY A 379 -20.06 2.40 -6.70
CA GLY A 379 -18.95 3.31 -6.38
C GLY A 379 -17.79 2.62 -5.64
N GLN A 380 -18.11 1.76 -4.66
CA GLN A 380 -17.11 0.95 -3.96
C GLN A 380 -16.46 -0.08 -4.89
N ALA A 381 -17.21 -0.68 -5.83
CA ALA A 381 -16.64 -1.60 -6.81
C ALA A 381 -15.69 -0.86 -7.77
N ALA A 382 -16.03 0.36 -8.20
CA ALA A 382 -15.23 1.18 -9.10
C ALA A 382 -13.80 1.43 -8.58
N MET A 383 -13.63 1.55 -7.26
CA MET A 383 -12.30 1.75 -6.63
C MET A 383 -11.35 0.57 -6.90
N TRP A 384 -11.86 -0.66 -6.90
CA TRP A 384 -11.05 -1.84 -7.20
C TRP A 384 -10.63 -1.86 -8.67
N TYR A 385 -11.52 -1.48 -9.58
CA TYR A 385 -11.18 -1.45 -11.01
C TYR A 385 -10.14 -0.36 -11.30
N ASP A 386 -10.26 0.82 -10.67
CA ASP A 386 -9.22 1.86 -10.76
C ASP A 386 -7.87 1.33 -10.24
N LYS A 387 -7.85 0.71 -9.05
CA LYS A 387 -6.64 0.18 -8.42
C LYS A 387 -5.92 -0.84 -9.31
N TYR A 388 -6.65 -1.82 -9.84
CA TYR A 388 -6.04 -2.87 -10.67
C TYR A 388 -5.63 -2.34 -12.05
N SER A 389 -6.38 -1.37 -12.61
CA SER A 389 -5.97 -0.72 -13.86
C SER A 389 -4.61 -0.01 -13.72
N ARG A 390 -4.40 0.72 -12.62
CA ARG A 390 -3.14 1.43 -12.35
C ARG A 390 -1.99 0.45 -12.15
N ARG A 391 -2.20 -0.61 -11.37
CA ARG A 391 -1.19 -1.64 -11.13
C ARG A 391 -0.75 -2.34 -12.42
N ILE A 392 -1.70 -2.66 -13.31
CA ILE A 392 -1.38 -3.24 -14.63
C ILE A 392 -0.58 -2.24 -15.47
N ALA A 393 -0.98 -0.97 -15.50
CA ALA A 393 -0.30 0.07 -16.28
C ALA A 393 1.13 0.38 -15.78
N GLN A 394 1.44 0.03 -14.54
CA GLN A 394 2.74 0.26 -13.89
C GLN A 394 3.68 -0.94 -13.93
N LEU A 395 3.27 -2.05 -14.57
CA LEU A 395 4.13 -3.23 -14.66
C LEU A 395 5.42 -2.93 -15.44
N PRO A 396 6.57 -3.51 -15.04
CA PRO A 396 7.81 -3.37 -15.80
C PRO A 396 7.65 -3.90 -17.24
N THR A 397 8.00 -3.07 -18.23
CA THR A 397 7.89 -3.41 -19.66
C THR A 397 9.23 -3.80 -20.29
N LEU A 398 10.31 -3.76 -19.51
CA LEU A 398 11.66 -4.06 -20.01
C LEU A 398 11.76 -5.52 -20.45
N ASN A 399 12.27 -5.74 -21.66
CA ASN A 399 12.36 -7.06 -22.31
C ASN A 399 11.01 -7.77 -22.47
N VAL A 400 9.88 -7.08 -22.36
CA VAL A 400 8.56 -7.70 -22.60
C VAL A 400 8.21 -7.63 -24.08
N ASP A 401 7.59 -8.67 -24.61
CA ASP A 401 7.00 -8.64 -25.95
C ASP A 401 6.04 -7.46 -26.10
N SER A 402 6.22 -6.64 -27.14
CA SER A 402 5.44 -5.42 -27.36
C SER A 402 3.94 -5.68 -27.40
N ASP A 403 3.53 -6.81 -27.99
CA ASP A 403 2.10 -7.14 -28.11
C ASP A 403 1.50 -7.47 -26.74
N VAL A 404 2.32 -7.99 -25.80
CA VAL A 404 1.90 -8.28 -24.42
C VAL A 404 1.87 -7.02 -23.57
N VAL A 405 2.78 -6.08 -23.81
CA VAL A 405 2.70 -4.74 -23.23
C VAL A 405 1.41 -4.06 -23.65
N ASP A 406 1.11 -4.06 -24.95
CA ASP A 406 -0.12 -3.48 -25.52
C ASP A 406 -1.38 -4.18 -24.99
N TYR A 407 -1.36 -5.50 -24.85
CA TYR A 407 -2.42 -6.26 -24.18
C TYR A 407 -2.61 -5.79 -22.72
N GLY A 408 -1.54 -5.63 -21.94
CA GLY A 408 -1.63 -5.12 -20.58
C GLY A 408 -2.25 -3.71 -20.53
N LEU A 409 -1.81 -2.80 -21.40
CA LEU A 409 -2.37 -1.46 -21.52
C LEU A 409 -3.86 -1.50 -21.94
N GLN A 410 -4.22 -2.39 -22.84
CA GLN A 410 -5.60 -2.62 -23.23
C GLN A 410 -6.46 -3.10 -22.05
N MET A 411 -5.97 -4.06 -21.25
CA MET A 411 -6.66 -4.53 -20.06
C MET A 411 -6.86 -3.40 -19.05
N ALA A 412 -5.82 -2.61 -18.78
CA ALA A 412 -5.92 -1.43 -17.93
C ALA A 412 -6.99 -0.44 -18.42
N GLY A 413 -7.02 -0.14 -19.72
CA GLY A 413 -8.04 0.75 -20.32
C GLY A 413 -9.47 0.19 -20.24
N MET A 414 -9.65 -1.12 -20.38
CA MET A 414 -10.94 -1.78 -20.17
C MET A 414 -11.41 -1.67 -18.71
N LEU A 415 -10.51 -1.84 -17.75
CA LEU A 415 -10.82 -1.68 -16.34
C LEU A 415 -11.19 -0.22 -15.99
N GLN A 416 -10.49 0.77 -16.56
CA GLN A 416 -10.85 2.19 -16.43
C GLN A 416 -12.22 2.50 -17.05
N SER A 417 -12.55 1.87 -18.18
CA SER A 417 -13.87 2.02 -18.79
C SER A 417 -14.97 1.47 -17.87
N ALA A 418 -14.75 0.31 -17.25
CA ALA A 418 -15.68 -0.26 -16.27
C ALA A 418 -15.82 0.63 -15.04
N GLU A 419 -14.71 1.16 -14.52
CA GLU A 419 -14.68 2.14 -13.43
C GLU A 419 -15.57 3.37 -13.73
N SER A 420 -15.43 3.96 -14.91
CA SER A 420 -16.20 5.13 -15.33
C SER A 420 -17.70 4.82 -15.43
N THR A 421 -18.06 3.67 -16.01
CA THR A 421 -19.45 3.18 -16.04
C THR A 421 -20.01 3.05 -14.62
N MET A 422 -19.25 2.43 -13.71
CA MET A 422 -19.71 2.21 -12.34
C MET A 422 -19.85 3.51 -11.54
N LYS A 423 -18.94 4.48 -11.72
CA LYS A 423 -19.08 5.83 -11.14
C LYS A 423 -20.30 6.56 -11.73
N GLY A 424 -20.57 6.41 -13.02
CA GLY A 424 -21.76 6.95 -13.70
C GLY A 424 -23.06 6.44 -13.08
N VAL A 425 -23.17 5.12 -12.87
CA VAL A 425 -24.32 4.50 -12.18
C VAL A 425 -24.52 5.07 -10.78
N GLY A 426 -23.43 5.25 -10.02
CA GLY A 426 -23.47 5.85 -8.68
C GLY A 426 -24.00 7.29 -8.68
N ARG A 427 -23.52 8.14 -9.61
CA ARG A 427 -23.98 9.53 -9.75
C ARG A 427 -25.45 9.62 -10.17
N THR A 428 -25.86 8.85 -11.18
CA THR A 428 -27.25 8.84 -11.66
C THR A 428 -28.20 8.34 -10.57
N SER A 429 -27.83 7.28 -9.85
CA SER A 429 -28.60 6.80 -8.69
C SER A 429 -28.75 7.91 -7.64
N SER A 430 -27.66 8.60 -7.29
CA SER A 430 -27.73 9.72 -6.34
C SER A 430 -28.58 10.89 -6.85
N ASN A 431 -28.57 11.17 -8.15
CA ASN A 431 -29.35 12.25 -8.74
C ASN A 431 -30.85 11.92 -8.75
N ILE A 432 -31.26 10.67 -9.00
CA ILE A 432 -32.66 10.23 -8.90
C ILE A 432 -33.24 10.56 -7.51
N TYR A 433 -32.49 10.29 -6.44
CA TYR A 433 -32.90 10.64 -5.08
C TYR A 433 -32.99 12.15 -4.83
N LYS A 434 -32.16 12.97 -5.50
CA LYS A 434 -32.10 14.43 -5.33
C LYS A 434 -33.09 15.21 -6.21
N SER A 435 -33.30 14.79 -7.45
CA SER A 435 -34.16 15.48 -8.43
C SER A 435 -35.65 15.25 -8.17
N ASN A 436 -36.00 14.16 -7.48
CA ASN A 436 -37.38 13.84 -7.14
C ASN A 436 -37.81 14.44 -5.78
N ASN A 437 -37.33 15.64 -5.45
CA ASN A 437 -37.65 16.34 -4.20
C ASN A 437 -39.01 17.06 -4.33
N PRO A 438 -40.03 16.76 -3.50
CA PRO A 438 -41.32 17.44 -3.55
C PRO A 438 -41.20 18.82 -2.91
N VAL A 439 -40.51 19.74 -3.57
CA VAL A 439 -40.59 21.18 -3.26
C VAL A 439 -41.24 21.89 -4.44
N SER A 440 -42.38 21.36 -4.87
CA SER A 440 -43.29 22.02 -5.81
C SER A 440 -44.65 21.33 -5.76
N SER A 441 -45.38 21.55 -4.68
CA SER A 441 -46.84 21.51 -4.71
C SER A 441 -47.33 22.52 -3.69
N GLY A 442 -48.07 23.50 -4.19
CA GLY A 442 -48.45 24.69 -3.45
C GLY A 442 -49.18 24.36 -2.15
N PHE A 443 -48.92 25.18 -1.15
CA PHE A 443 -49.78 25.36 0.01
C PHE A 443 -51.19 25.69 -0.50
N VAL A 444 -52.10 24.69 -0.57
CA VAL A 444 -53.52 24.98 -0.72
C VAL A 444 -54.05 25.26 0.68
N TRP A 445 -54.19 26.54 0.97
CA TRP A 445 -54.88 27.05 2.15
C TRP A 445 -56.36 26.66 2.03
N SER A 446 -56.76 25.52 2.62
CA SER A 446 -58.18 25.26 2.86
C SER A 446 -58.58 26.05 4.10
N GLY A 447 -58.99 27.29 3.86
CA GLY A 447 -59.58 28.13 4.88
C GLY A 447 -60.87 27.51 5.41
N GLY A 448 -60.92 27.31 6.72
CA GLY A 448 -62.18 27.08 7.41
C GLY A 448 -63.10 28.29 7.23
N GLY A 449 -64.37 28.05 6.92
CA GLY A 449 -65.35 29.13 6.89
C GLY A 449 -66.71 28.73 6.31
N TYR A 450 -67.69 28.61 7.22
CA TYR A 450 -69.14 28.68 7.01
C TYR A 450 -69.80 27.70 6.03
N ARG A 451 -70.33 26.59 6.57
CA ARG A 451 -71.62 26.08 6.12
C ARG A 451 -72.71 26.58 7.06
N VAL A 452 -73.55 27.46 6.54
CA VAL A 452 -74.85 27.77 7.12
C VAL A 452 -75.69 26.49 7.03
N SER A 453 -75.96 25.88 8.18
CA SER A 453 -77.01 24.88 8.32
C SER A 453 -78.25 25.61 8.83
N THR A 454 -79.21 25.79 7.94
CA THR A 454 -80.59 26.08 8.28
C THR A 454 -81.29 24.73 8.42
N GLY A 455 -81.83 24.44 9.60
CA GLY A 455 -82.83 23.39 9.80
C GLY A 455 -82.32 22.07 10.39
N ASP A 456 -82.70 21.87 11.66
CA ASP A 456 -83.15 20.63 12.29
C ASP A 456 -82.26 19.38 12.36
N LEU A 457 -81.91 19.06 13.61
CA LEU A 457 -82.01 17.74 14.28
C LEU A 457 -81.41 16.52 13.56
N TYR A 458 -80.36 15.92 14.13
CA TYR A 458 -80.35 14.55 14.67
C TYR A 458 -78.91 14.13 15.07
N TYR A 459 -78.78 13.58 16.27
CA TYR A 459 -77.55 13.04 16.85
C TYR A 459 -77.27 11.66 16.21
N GLY A 460 -76.14 11.49 15.52
CA GLY A 460 -75.76 10.22 14.88
C GLY A 460 -74.24 10.05 14.83
N SER A 461 -73.77 8.90 15.34
CA SER A 461 -72.36 8.50 15.42
C SER A 461 -71.71 8.35 14.04
N VAL A 462 -70.61 9.07 13.80
CA VAL A 462 -69.75 8.91 12.61
C VAL A 462 -68.81 7.71 12.82
N PRO A 463 -68.76 6.72 11.92
CA PRO A 463 -67.82 5.60 12.04
C PRO A 463 -66.39 6.07 11.73
N TYR A 464 -65.44 5.67 12.58
CA TYR A 464 -64.01 5.91 12.38
C TYR A 464 -63.51 5.04 11.22
N SER A 465 -63.45 5.59 10.02
CA SER A 465 -62.81 4.97 8.86
C SER A 465 -61.31 5.32 8.88
N TYR A 466 -60.44 4.31 8.98
CA TYR A 466 -59.00 4.44 8.78
C TYR A 466 -58.72 4.74 7.30
N GLY A 467 -58.82 6.02 6.91
CA GLY A 467 -58.37 6.50 5.61
C GLY A 467 -56.85 6.61 5.57
N MET A 468 -56.20 5.85 4.70
CA MET A 468 -54.78 6.01 4.38
C MET A 468 -54.57 7.40 3.79
N ASP A 469 -53.77 8.23 4.47
CA ASP A 469 -53.40 9.59 4.06
C ASP A 469 -52.78 9.58 2.63
N PRO A 470 -53.31 10.36 1.66
CA PRO A 470 -52.77 10.48 0.31
C PRO A 470 -51.28 10.84 0.26
N LEU A 471 -50.76 11.52 1.29
CA LEU A 471 -49.34 11.86 1.42
C LEU A 471 -48.48 10.62 1.68
N HIS A 472 -48.96 9.67 2.49
CA HIS A 472 -48.23 8.43 2.76
C HIS A 472 -48.31 7.43 1.59
N ALA A 473 -49.43 7.41 0.86
CA ALA A 473 -49.57 6.62 -0.36
C ALA A 473 -48.63 7.11 -1.48
N SER A 474 -48.51 8.43 -1.66
CA SER A 474 -47.63 9.05 -2.66
C SER A 474 -46.13 8.87 -2.34
N LEU A 475 -45.73 8.90 -1.07
CA LEU A 475 -44.35 8.60 -0.65
C LEU A 475 -43.95 7.12 -0.89
N ARG A 476 -44.86 6.17 -0.64
CA ARG A 476 -44.63 4.75 -0.93
C ARG A 476 -44.55 4.48 -2.44
N ALA A 477 -45.47 5.07 -3.21
CA ALA A 477 -45.45 4.97 -4.67
C ALA A 477 -44.16 5.57 -5.25
N LYS A 478 -43.71 6.72 -4.73
CA LYS A 478 -42.43 7.34 -5.09
C LYS A 478 -41.24 6.43 -4.76
N GLY A 479 -41.18 5.88 -3.55
CA GLY A 479 -40.10 4.96 -3.15
C GLY A 479 -40.03 3.73 -4.05
N GLN A 480 -41.17 3.23 -4.52
CA GLN A 480 -41.23 2.15 -5.51
C GLN A 480 -40.70 2.60 -6.88
N THR A 481 -41.07 3.79 -7.37
CA THR A 481 -40.58 4.33 -8.65
C THR A 481 -39.08 4.63 -8.63
N ASP A 482 -38.57 5.26 -7.56
CA ASP A 482 -37.14 5.55 -7.40
C ASP A 482 -36.32 4.25 -7.30
N ALA A 483 -36.84 3.24 -6.60
CA ALA A 483 -36.24 1.91 -6.54
C ALA A 483 -36.24 1.21 -7.90
N ALA A 484 -37.33 1.31 -8.67
CA ALA A 484 -37.42 0.75 -10.02
C ALA A 484 -36.43 1.42 -11.00
N MET A 485 -36.35 2.76 -11.00
CA MET A 485 -35.40 3.51 -11.82
C MET A 485 -33.94 3.21 -11.42
N THR A 486 -33.65 3.17 -10.13
CA THR A 486 -32.31 2.82 -9.61
C THR A 486 -31.94 1.39 -9.96
N SER A 487 -32.89 0.46 -9.87
CA SER A 487 -32.71 -0.94 -10.29
C SER A 487 -32.40 -1.05 -11.78
N GLN A 488 -33.11 -0.28 -12.63
CA GLN A 488 -32.86 -0.24 -14.07
C GLN A 488 -31.47 0.31 -14.41
N VAL A 489 -31.06 1.43 -13.82
CA VAL A 489 -29.72 2.02 -14.04
C VAL A 489 -28.61 1.08 -13.59
N ARG A 490 -28.78 0.40 -12.44
CA ARG A 490 -27.83 -0.61 -11.94
C ARG A 490 -27.78 -1.85 -12.84
N SER A 491 -28.91 -2.29 -13.37
CA SER A 491 -28.98 -3.42 -14.31
C SER A 491 -28.23 -3.10 -15.60
N GLN A 492 -28.49 -1.93 -16.20
CA GLN A 492 -27.77 -1.46 -17.39
C GLN A 492 -26.26 -1.36 -17.15
N GLY A 493 -25.86 -0.73 -16.04
CA GLY A 493 -24.44 -0.65 -15.67
C GLY A 493 -23.79 -2.01 -15.42
N SER A 494 -24.51 -2.96 -14.82
CA SER A 494 -24.03 -4.34 -14.64
C SER A 494 -23.78 -5.03 -15.98
N ALA A 495 -24.72 -4.87 -16.92
CA ALA A 495 -24.61 -5.46 -18.26
C ALA A 495 -23.38 -4.92 -19.00
N THR A 496 -23.16 -3.60 -18.99
CA THR A 496 -21.97 -2.99 -19.61
C THR A 496 -20.67 -3.48 -18.97
N VAL A 497 -20.62 -3.61 -17.64
CA VAL A 497 -19.43 -4.18 -16.95
C VAL A 497 -19.22 -5.64 -17.33
N GLN A 498 -20.28 -6.43 -17.50
CA GLN A 498 -20.19 -7.81 -17.96
C GLN A 498 -19.67 -7.92 -19.40
N GLU A 499 -20.12 -7.04 -20.31
CA GLU A 499 -19.60 -6.97 -21.68
C GLU A 499 -18.11 -6.64 -21.70
N ILE A 500 -17.65 -5.74 -20.82
CA ILE A 500 -16.22 -5.46 -20.67
C ILE A 500 -15.46 -6.71 -20.24
N TRP A 501 -15.98 -7.48 -19.28
CA TRP A 501 -15.35 -8.76 -18.87
C TRP A 501 -15.32 -9.80 -19.99
N GLN A 502 -16.36 -9.90 -20.81
CA GLN A 502 -16.35 -10.79 -21.97
C GLN A 502 -15.24 -10.40 -22.95
N ARG A 503 -15.02 -9.10 -23.16
CA ARG A 503 -13.91 -8.60 -24.01
C ARG A 503 -12.54 -8.88 -23.39
N ILE A 504 -12.40 -8.73 -22.08
CA ILE A 504 -11.18 -9.10 -21.34
C ILE A 504 -10.89 -10.59 -21.52
N ASP A 505 -11.89 -11.47 -21.35
CA ASP A 505 -11.73 -12.92 -21.51
C ASP A 505 -11.30 -13.28 -22.95
N GLN A 506 -11.93 -12.67 -23.96
CA GLN A 506 -11.58 -12.88 -25.36
C GLN A 506 -10.14 -12.43 -25.67
N ALA A 507 -9.76 -11.21 -25.26
CA ALA A 507 -8.41 -10.69 -25.48
C ALA A 507 -7.35 -11.55 -24.77
N THR A 508 -7.64 -11.99 -23.55
CA THR A 508 -6.73 -12.84 -22.75
C THR A 508 -6.51 -14.20 -23.41
N ALA A 509 -7.58 -14.82 -23.93
CA ALA A 509 -7.50 -16.10 -24.63
C ALA A 509 -6.76 -15.99 -25.98
N LEU A 510 -7.01 -14.90 -26.73
CA LEU A 510 -6.32 -14.62 -27.99
C LEU A 510 -4.82 -14.43 -27.76
N MET A 511 -4.46 -13.60 -26.78
CA MET A 511 -3.06 -13.33 -26.44
C MET A 511 -2.34 -14.61 -25.98
N LYS A 512 -2.97 -15.44 -25.13
CA LYS A 512 -2.43 -16.75 -24.74
C LYS A 512 -2.10 -17.63 -25.95
N ARG A 513 -3.02 -17.70 -26.91
CA ARG A 513 -2.87 -18.50 -28.12
C ARG A 513 -1.73 -18.00 -28.98
N GLU A 514 -1.63 -16.68 -29.17
CA GLU A 514 -0.54 -16.05 -29.93
C GLU A 514 0.82 -16.29 -29.27
N LEU A 515 0.91 -16.13 -27.95
CA LEU A 515 2.15 -16.39 -27.21
C LEU A 515 2.57 -17.85 -27.25
N THR A 516 1.60 -18.77 -27.09
CA THR A 516 1.87 -20.21 -27.18
C THR A 516 2.38 -20.59 -28.57
N SER A 517 1.80 -20.00 -29.62
CA SER A 517 2.26 -20.18 -31.00
C SER A 517 3.66 -19.60 -31.23
N ARG A 518 3.90 -18.38 -30.75
CA ARG A 518 5.14 -17.62 -30.99
C ARG A 518 6.35 -18.22 -30.27
N TYR A 519 6.18 -18.59 -29.01
CA TYR A 519 7.26 -19.05 -28.15
C TYR A 519 7.29 -20.57 -27.97
N SER A 520 6.34 -21.31 -28.56
CA SER A 520 6.25 -22.78 -28.46
C SER A 520 6.25 -23.30 -27.02
N THR A 521 5.72 -22.51 -26.08
CA THR A 521 5.61 -22.85 -24.65
C THR A 521 4.27 -22.39 -24.11
N ASN A 522 3.81 -23.00 -23.02
CA ASN A 522 2.54 -22.62 -22.40
C ASN A 522 2.67 -21.30 -21.62
N PHE A 523 1.58 -20.53 -21.59
CA PHE A 523 1.44 -19.24 -20.91
C PHE A 523 0.23 -19.21 -19.97
#